data_AF-A0AAW9GSH6-F1
#
_entry.id   AF-A0AAW9GSH6-F1
#
_cell.length_a   1.000
_cell.length_b   1.000
_cell.length_c   1.000
_cell.angle_alpha   90.00
_cell.angle_beta   90.00
_cell.angle_gamma   90.00
#
_symmetry.space_group_name_H-M   'P 1'
#
loop_
_entity.id
_entity.type
_entity.pdbx_description
1 polymer ?
#
loop_
_entity_poly.entity_id
_entity_poly.type
_entity_poly.pdbx_seq_one_letter_code
_entity_poly.pdbx_strand_id
1 'polypeptide(L)' 'MGAGSAELTCAYRLKQKGISSTIYEATNRIGGRCWTRRNYFEEGQIVERGGELIDTGHIEIQKLAKELSLVLND' A
#
# COMPACT_ATOMS: atom_id res chain seq x y z
N MET A 1 2.64 -13.87 -8.49
CA MET A 1 1.29 -13.34 -8.25
C MET A 1 1.22 -12.93 -6.79
N GLY A 2 0.81 -11.70 -6.50
CA GLY A 2 0.70 -11.17 -5.15
C GLY A 2 -0.12 -9.88 -5.12
N ALA A 3 -0.51 -9.44 -3.94
CA ALA A 3 -1.23 -8.19 -3.69
C ALA A 3 -0.38 -7.20 -2.87
N GLY A 4 0.89 -7.06 -3.25
CA GLY A 4 1.80 -6.04 -2.70
C GLY A 4 1.63 -4.67 -3.38
N SER A 5 2.37 -3.67 -2.89
CA SER A 5 2.26 -2.29 -3.41
C SER A 5 2.53 -2.20 -4.91
N ALA A 6 3.45 -3.01 -5.46
CA ALA A 6 3.76 -3.00 -6.89
C ALA A 6 2.59 -3.54 -7.73
N GLU A 7 2.04 -4.70 -7.35
CA GLU A 7 0.96 -5.36 -8.08
C GLU A 7 -0.36 -4.59 -7.95
N LEU A 8 -0.65 -4.06 -6.75
CA LEU A 8 -1.80 -3.19 -6.53
C LEU A 8 -1.70 -1.90 -7.36
N THR A 9 -0.50 -1.32 -7.46
CA THR A 9 -0.27 -0.16 -8.33
C THR A 9 -0.45 -0.53 -9.79
N CYS A 10 0.06 -1.67 -10.26
CA CYS A 10 -0.13 -2.15 -11.62
C CYS A 10 -1.63 -2.31 -11.97
N ALA A 11 -2.37 -3.03 -11.13
CA ALA A 11 -3.81 -3.23 -11.31
C ALA A 11 -4.59 -1.91 -11.27
N TYR A 12 -4.19 -0.98 -10.39
CA TYR A 12 -4.75 0.36 -10.34
C TYR A 12 -4.55 1.13 -11.66
N ARG A 13 -3.33 1.09 -12.23
CA ARG A 13 -3.03 1.71 -13.54
C ARG A 13 -3.81 1.06 -14.68
N LEU A 14 -3.95 -0.26 -14.69
CA LEU A 14 -4.78 -0.98 -15.67
C LEU A 14 -6.26 -0.56 -15.56
N LYS A 15 -6.78 -0.48 -14.33
CA LYS A 15 -8.15 -0.04 -14.06
C LYS A 15 -8.40 1.38 -14.57
N GLN A 16 -7.46 2.31 -14.38
CA GLN A 16 -7.56 3.68 -14.92
C GLN A 16 -7.63 3.73 -16.45
N LYS A 17 -7.14 2.68 -17.14
CA LYS A 17 -7.24 2.52 -18.59
C LYS A 17 -8.46 1.71 -19.03
N GLY A 18 -9.36 1.37 -18.12
CA GLY A 18 -10.55 0.55 -18.41
C GLY A 18 -10.25 -0.95 -18.60
N ILE A 19 -9.04 -1.40 -18.24
CA ILE A 19 -8.61 -2.79 -18.40
C ILE A 19 -8.91 -3.54 -17.09
N SER A 20 -9.67 -4.63 -17.19
CA SER A 20 -9.94 -5.51 -16.05
C SER A 20 -8.72 -6.38 -15.74
N SER A 21 -8.44 -6.59 -14.45
CA SER A 21 -7.38 -7.48 -13.98
C SER A 21 -7.85 -8.22 -12.73
N THR A 22 -7.33 -9.43 -12.54
CA THR A 22 -7.57 -10.24 -11.34
C THR A 22 -6.26 -10.40 -10.59
N ILE A 23 -6.25 -10.06 -9.30
CA ILE A 23 -5.10 -10.22 -8.42
C ILE A 23 -5.27 -11.49 -7.61
N TYR A 24 -4.21 -12.29 -7.54
CA TYR A 24 -4.13 -13.46 -6.69
C TYR A 24 -3.05 -13.23 -5.64
N GLU A 25 -3.39 -13.50 -4.38
CA GLU A 25 -2.52 -13.36 -3.22
C GLU A 25 -2.47 -14.69 -2.47
N ALA A 26 -1.28 -15.10 -2.07
CA ALA A 26 -1.06 -16.40 -1.43
C ALA A 26 -1.51 -16.39 0.05
N THR A 27 -1.51 -15.23 0.67
CA THR A 27 -1.86 -15.05 2.08
C THR A 27 -3.30 -14.56 2.25
N ASN A 28 -3.75 -14.46 3.49
CA ASN A 28 -5.07 -13.95 3.85
C ASN A 28 -5.15 -12.43 3.93
N ARG A 29 -4.14 -11.69 3.44
CA ARG A 29 -4.09 -10.23 3.51
C ARG A 29 -3.41 -9.62 2.28
N ILE A 30 -3.80 -8.39 1.97
CA ILE A 30 -3.10 -7.56 0.98
C ILE A 30 -1.98 -6.74 1.64
N GLY A 31 -1.22 -6.02 0.83
CA GLY A 31 -0.15 -5.10 1.24
C GLY A 31 1.26 -5.68 1.13
N GLY A 32 1.41 -7.01 1.01
CA GLY A 32 2.71 -7.67 0.88
C GLY A 32 3.64 -7.32 2.03
N ARG A 33 4.75 -6.63 1.71
CA ARG A 33 5.77 -6.19 2.69
C ARG A 33 5.42 -4.91 3.44
N CYS A 34 4.31 -4.24 3.13
CA CYS A 34 3.77 -3.14 3.93
C CYS A 34 2.64 -3.71 4.79
N TRP A 35 2.79 -3.67 6.11
CA TRP A 35 1.86 -4.34 7.02
C TRP A 35 1.73 -3.69 8.40
N THR A 36 0.76 -2.78 8.49
CA THR A 36 0.36 -2.20 9.77
C THR A 36 -0.45 -3.18 10.60
N ARG A 37 -0.08 -3.36 11.87
CA ARG A 37 -0.96 -3.91 12.90
C ARG A 37 -1.71 -2.77 13.56
N ARG A 38 -3.04 -2.80 13.48
CA ARG A 38 -3.94 -1.83 14.11
C ARG A 38 -4.76 -2.53 15.19
N ASN A 39 -5.29 -1.76 16.15
CA ASN A 39 -6.24 -2.23 17.15
C ASN A 39 -5.76 -3.45 17.96
N TYR A 40 -4.45 -3.54 18.23
CA TYR A 40 -3.87 -4.62 19.01
C TYR A 40 -3.34 -4.15 20.37
N PHE A 41 -2.87 -2.91 20.41
CA PHE A 41 -2.41 -2.26 21.62
C PHE A 41 -3.45 -1.23 22.07
N GLU A 42 -3.41 -0.87 23.35
CA GLU A 42 -4.27 0.16 23.92
C GLU A 42 -4.00 1.53 23.29
N GLU A 43 -4.89 2.49 23.54
CA GLU A 43 -4.71 3.90 23.16
C GLU A 43 -4.47 4.14 21.66
N GLY A 44 -4.95 3.24 20.79
CA GLY A 44 -4.85 3.38 19.33
C GLY A 44 -3.45 3.17 18.78
N GLN A 45 -2.52 2.62 19.57
CA GLN A 45 -1.15 2.35 19.12
C GLN A 45 -1.13 1.34 17.97
N ILE A 46 -0.27 1.61 16.99
CA ILE A 46 -0.04 0.77 15.81
C ILE A 46 1.41 0.30 15.76
N VAL A 47 1.65 -0.79 15.03
CA VAL A 47 3.02 -1.27 14.74
C VAL A 47 3.12 -1.59 13.26
N GLU A 48 4.15 -1.04 12.61
CA GLU A 48 4.52 -1.41 11.26
C GLU A 48 5.43 -2.65 11.30
N ARG A 49 5.03 -3.72 10.60
CA ARG A 49 5.77 -4.98 10.53
C ARG A 49 6.57 -5.12 9.24
N GLY A 50 6.81 -4.02 8.57
CA GLY A 50 7.41 -4.00 7.25
C GLY A 50 7.75 -2.59 6.78
N GLY A 51 7.72 -2.35 5.48
CA GLY A 51 8.09 -1.05 4.92
C GLY A 51 7.09 0.04 5.29
N GLU A 52 7.56 1.05 6.03
CA GLU A 52 6.77 2.20 6.49
C GLU A 52 7.30 3.54 5.99
N LEU A 53 8.62 3.67 5.82
CA LEU A 53 9.26 4.97 5.60
C LEU A 53 9.14 5.44 4.14
N ILE A 54 8.68 6.67 3.96
CA ILE A 54 8.67 7.38 2.69
C ILE A 54 9.56 8.62 2.83
N ASP A 55 10.73 8.59 2.22
CA ASP A 55 11.63 9.74 2.15
C ASP A 55 11.21 10.70 1.01
N THR A 56 11.66 11.94 1.12
CA THR A 56 11.64 13.02 0.13
C THR A 56 12.12 12.57 -1.26
N GLY A 57 13.06 11.63 -1.35
CA GLY A 57 13.52 11.06 -2.61
C GLY A 57 12.56 10.05 -3.27
N HIS A 58 11.54 9.56 -2.57
CA HIS A 58 10.61 8.55 -3.09
C HIS A 58 9.47 9.19 -3.91
N ILE A 59 9.82 9.84 -5.01
CA ILE A 59 8.89 10.66 -5.80
C ILE A 59 7.63 9.90 -6.26
N GLU A 60 7.77 8.66 -6.72
CA GLU A 60 6.64 7.93 -7.30
C GLU A 60 5.62 7.48 -6.25
N ILE A 61 6.06 7.07 -5.06
CA ILE A 61 5.13 6.71 -3.99
C ILE A 61 4.46 7.94 -3.38
N GLN A 62 5.15 9.09 -3.31
CA GLN A 62 4.55 10.36 -2.88
C GLN A 62 3.48 10.84 -3.87
N LYS A 63 3.73 10.75 -5.18
CA LYS A 63 2.71 11.05 -6.21
C LYS A 63 1.50 10.13 -6.10
N LEU A 64 1.74 8.83 -5.93
CA LEU A 64 0.67 7.85 -5.76
C LEU A 64 -0.15 8.13 -4.49
N ALA A 65 0.50 8.47 -3.37
CA ALA A 65 -0.19 8.86 -2.14
C ALA A 65 -1.09 10.08 -2.36
N LYS A 66 -0.58 11.12 -3.04
CA LYS A 66 -1.38 12.31 -3.39
C LYS A 66 -2.58 11.98 -4.29
N GLU A 67 -2.37 11.13 -5.30
CA GLU A 67 -3.44 10.67 -6.20
C GLU A 67 -4.54 9.90 -5.46
N LEU A 68 -4.17 9.15 -4.43
CA LEU A 68 -5.08 8.42 -3.55
C LEU A 68 -5.61 9.25 -2.37
N SER A 69 -5.30 10.56 -2.33
CA SER A 69 -5.68 11.47 -1.25
C SER A 69 -5.21 11.01 0.15
N LEU A 70 -4.02 10.42 0.22
CA LEU A 70 -3.38 10.01 1.48
C LEU A 70 -2.43 11.10 1.97
N VAL A 71 -2.38 11.27 3.29
CA VAL A 71 -1.48 12.20 3.97
C VAL A 71 -0.24 11.44 4.42
N LEU A 72 0.94 11.98 4.09
CA LEU A 72 2.21 11.48 4.63
C LEU A 72 2.44 12.11 6.00
N ASN A 73 2.88 11.29 6.95
CA ASN A 73 3.37 11.78 8.23
C ASN A 73 4.85 12.17 8.09
N ASP A 74 5.26 13.15 8.90
CA ASP A 74 6.65 13.58 9.04
C ASP A 74 7.46 12.60 9.92
#